data_AF-A0A3R9IA98-F1
#
_entry.id   AF-A0A3R9IA98-F1
#
_cell.length_a   1.000
_cell.length_b   1.000
_cell.length_c   1.000
_cell.angle_alpha   90.00
_cell.angle_beta   90.00
_cell.angle_gamma   90.00
#
_symmetry.space_group_name_H-M   'P 1'
#
loop_
_entity.id
_entity.type
_entity.pdbx_description
1 polymer ?
#
loop_
_entity_poly.entity_id
_entity_poly.type
_entity_poly.pdbx_seq_one_letter_code
_entity_poly.pdbx_strand_id
1 'polypeptide(L)'
;MKQIIQNKRLRNLVISILLLIGLFVAYRAYKVHEVSQYKYWQVKGEIKSYQFIKDKQGIVVQWDYEKSEKEIKEAKDLANDVIVDRDFHSIVGERFIITQDYRLKSFPRRMNASSGQSKFLSTNIPENGEYWNIDVYDTKSKNLEKKTYDIFKLTREYNKDYIPFDMAEISTVTGIYTDQGHDYLPVVFVKKGDKKKKKPIFALLDLEKGKFVEKTVSGKTDIDIEYPYQEFKLQLYNLPALDDKLEANNISYMGEYIFFTKGFDKTASSLLAKKEPKAYELIKSGEHNIFYLLGDKRDISYKIQMIKLGFPEGSNIFKDVTIPAENSQDGKEHVIQNEEEFLRYYKAKISEDFLKFVQERKTK
;
A
#
# COMPACT_ATOMS: atom_id res chain seq x y z
N MET A 1 -44.88 27.87 34.04
CA MET A 1 -43.57 28.13 34.71
C MET A 1 -43.65 28.17 36.23
N LYS A 2 -44.60 28.87 36.88
CA LYS A 2 -44.69 28.94 38.36
C LYS A 2 -44.87 27.59 39.08
N GLN A 3 -45.62 26.63 38.51
CA GLN A 3 -45.79 25.28 39.10
C GLN A 3 -44.53 24.39 39.01
N ILE A 4 -43.69 24.59 37.99
CA ILE A 4 -42.43 23.81 37.81
C ILE A 4 -41.40 24.20 38.89
N ILE A 5 -41.44 25.45 39.36
CA ILE A 5 -40.50 26.00 40.35
C ILE A 5 -40.79 25.50 41.78
N GLN A 6 -42.03 25.10 42.08
CA GLN A 6 -42.42 24.66 43.43
C GLN A 6 -42.12 23.17 43.71
N ASN A 7 -42.02 22.33 42.67
CA ASN A 7 -41.71 20.91 42.84
C ASN A 7 -40.18 20.69 42.80
N LYS A 8 -39.57 20.51 43.98
CA LYS A 8 -38.11 20.30 44.14
C LYS A 8 -37.57 19.14 43.28
N ARG A 9 -38.32 18.04 43.11
CA ARG A 9 -37.89 16.88 42.31
C ARG A 9 -37.85 17.23 40.82
N LEU A 10 -38.90 17.89 40.33
CA LEU A 10 -38.97 18.32 38.92
C LEU A 10 -37.89 19.37 38.60
N ARG A 11 -37.64 20.32 39.51
CA ARG A 11 -36.56 21.29 39.39
C ARG A 11 -35.18 20.64 39.31
N ASN A 12 -34.89 19.68 40.20
CA ASN A 12 -33.61 18.97 40.21
C ASN A 12 -33.42 18.11 38.94
N LEU A 13 -34.51 17.52 38.43
CA LEU A 13 -34.50 16.79 37.16
C LEU A 13 -34.16 17.71 35.98
N VAL A 14 -34.80 18.88 35.89
CA VAL A 14 -34.51 19.86 34.83
C VAL A 14 -33.06 20.36 34.90
N ILE A 15 -32.54 20.65 36.10
CA ILE A 15 -31.13 21.04 36.27
C ILE A 15 -30.19 19.91 35.82
N SER A 16 -30.49 18.66 36.18
CA SER A 16 -29.69 17.50 35.78
C SER A 16 -29.69 17.31 34.27
N ILE A 17 -30.84 17.47 33.61
CA ILE A 17 -30.95 17.41 32.14
C ILE A 17 -30.14 18.55 31.50
N LEU A 18 -30.22 19.77 32.01
CA LEU A 18 -29.44 20.90 31.50
C LEU A 18 -27.93 20.70 31.68
N LEU A 19 -27.50 20.12 32.80
CA LEU A 19 -26.10 19.75 33.02
C LEU A 19 -25.64 18.68 32.03
N LEU A 20 -26.45 17.65 31.78
CA LEU A 20 -26.15 16.62 30.78
C LEU A 20 -26.07 17.20 29.37
N ILE A 21 -26.98 18.11 29.01
CA ILE A 21 -26.94 18.83 27.73
C ILE A 21 -25.67 19.68 27.64
N GLY A 22 -25.33 20.43 28.70
CA GLY A 22 -24.12 21.25 28.76
C GLY A 22 -22.85 20.43 28.61
N LEU A 23 -22.75 19.31 29.31
CA LEU A 23 -21.64 18.35 29.18
C LEU A 23 -21.57 17.76 27.78
N PHE A 24 -22.71 17.40 27.18
CA PHE A 24 -22.77 16.88 25.82
C PHE A 24 -22.30 17.92 24.79
N VAL A 25 -22.74 19.17 24.91
CA VAL A 25 -22.31 20.27 24.02
C VAL A 25 -20.82 20.56 24.19
N ALA A 26 -20.32 20.60 25.43
CA ALA A 26 -18.90 20.80 25.70
C ALA A 26 -18.04 19.66 25.13
N TYR A 27 -18.47 18.41 25.32
CA TYR A 27 -17.82 17.23 24.75
C TYR A 27 -17.82 17.26 23.21
N ARG A 28 -18.95 17.59 22.59
CA ARG A 28 -19.04 17.73 21.13
C ARG A 28 -18.13 18.83 20.62
N ALA A 29 -18.10 20.01 21.26
CA ALA A 29 -17.21 21.11 20.90
C ALA A 29 -15.73 20.72 21.03
N TYR A 30 -15.38 20.01 22.10
CA TYR A 30 -14.04 19.45 22.29
C TYR A 30 -13.68 18.49 21.15
N LYS A 31 -14.55 17.53 20.81
CA LYS A 31 -14.32 16.57 19.71
C LYS A 31 -14.19 17.27 18.35
N VAL A 32 -15.03 18.27 18.05
CA VAL A 32 -14.89 19.09 16.83
C VAL A 32 -13.53 19.76 16.79
N HIS A 33 -13.10 20.40 17.89
CA HIS A 33 -11.78 21.04 17.95
C HIS A 33 -10.64 20.04 17.79
N GLU A 34 -10.73 18.90 18.49
CA GLU A 34 -9.75 17.82 18.43
C GLU A 34 -9.56 17.30 17.00
N VAL A 35 -10.64 17.11 16.24
CA VAL A 35 -10.57 16.46 14.93
C VAL A 35 -10.37 17.44 13.79
N SER A 36 -11.00 18.61 13.83
CA SER A 36 -10.95 19.62 12.76
C SER A 36 -9.56 20.19 12.49
N GLN A 37 -8.62 20.06 13.44
CA GLN A 37 -7.24 20.46 13.23
C GLN A 37 -6.48 19.56 12.24
N TYR A 38 -6.89 18.29 12.08
CA TYR A 38 -6.25 17.34 11.17
C TYR A 38 -6.96 17.32 9.83
N LYS A 39 -6.24 17.72 8.79
CA LYS A 39 -6.77 17.86 7.43
C LYS A 39 -6.46 16.66 6.53
N TYR A 40 -5.46 15.85 6.87
CA TYR A 40 -5.00 14.70 6.08
C TYR A 40 -4.97 13.46 6.94
N TRP A 41 -5.72 12.45 6.51
CA TRP A 41 -5.80 11.16 7.17
C TRP A 41 -5.52 10.09 6.14
N GLN A 42 -4.79 9.06 6.55
CA GLN A 42 -4.68 7.82 5.78
C GLN A 42 -5.40 6.71 6.51
N VAL A 43 -6.15 5.89 5.76
CA VAL A 43 -6.79 4.69 6.31
C VAL A 43 -5.72 3.74 6.83
N LYS A 44 -5.86 3.31 8.08
CA LYS A 44 -4.96 2.33 8.71
C LYS A 44 -5.59 0.94 8.67
N GLY A 45 -4.89 -0.02 8.07
CA GLY A 45 -5.24 -1.44 8.12
C GLY A 45 -4.46 -2.17 9.20
N GLU A 46 -5.12 -3.04 9.96
CA GLU A 46 -4.48 -4.01 10.85
C GLU A 46 -4.65 -5.41 10.27
N ILE A 47 -3.64 -6.27 10.41
CA ILE A 47 -3.76 -7.66 9.96
C ILE A 47 -4.69 -8.42 10.90
N LYS A 48 -5.86 -8.82 10.40
CA LYS A 48 -6.84 -9.64 11.12
C LYS A 48 -6.46 -11.11 11.12
N SER A 49 -6.03 -11.60 9.97
CA SER A 49 -5.60 -12.98 9.78
C SER A 49 -4.67 -13.10 8.57
N TYR A 50 -3.88 -14.17 8.51
CA TYR A 50 -3.02 -14.45 7.37
C TYR A 50 -2.71 -15.94 7.25
N GLN A 51 -2.30 -16.36 6.06
CA GLN A 51 -1.86 -17.73 5.78
C GLN A 51 -0.76 -17.73 4.72
N PHE A 52 0.39 -18.31 5.06
CA PHE A 52 1.46 -18.58 4.10
C PHE A 52 1.08 -19.71 3.13
N ILE A 53 1.60 -19.63 1.91
CA ILE A 53 1.38 -20.54 0.79
C ILE A 53 2.73 -21.04 0.26
N LYS A 54 2.80 -22.30 -0.20
CA LYS A 54 3.97 -22.92 -0.84
C LYS A 54 5.30 -22.56 -0.17
N ASP A 55 5.54 -23.10 1.03
CA ASP A 55 6.80 -22.90 1.78
C ASP A 55 7.23 -21.42 1.93
N LYS A 56 6.25 -20.51 2.11
CA LYS A 56 6.41 -19.05 2.26
C LYS A 56 6.79 -18.31 0.98
N GLN A 57 6.54 -18.91 -0.17
CA GLN A 57 6.59 -18.17 -1.42
C GLN A 57 5.42 -17.18 -1.51
N GLY A 58 4.25 -17.45 -0.94
CA GLY A 58 3.14 -16.49 -0.93
C GLY A 58 2.53 -16.32 0.44
N ILE A 59 1.71 -15.28 0.59
CA ILE A 59 0.91 -15.07 1.79
C ILE A 59 -0.42 -14.40 1.44
N VAL A 60 -1.51 -14.95 1.95
CA VAL A 60 -2.82 -14.29 1.95
C VAL A 60 -2.96 -13.53 3.26
N VAL A 61 -3.32 -12.26 3.19
CA VAL A 61 -3.55 -11.40 4.35
C VAL A 61 -4.95 -10.83 4.28
N GLN A 62 -5.68 -10.96 5.37
CA GLN A 62 -6.95 -10.27 5.61
C GLN A 62 -6.68 -9.01 6.42
N TRP A 63 -7.03 -7.86 5.84
CA TRP A 63 -6.93 -6.58 6.53
C TRP A 63 -8.24 -6.19 7.21
N ASP A 64 -8.12 -5.57 8.38
CA ASP A 64 -9.22 -4.94 9.11
C ASP A 64 -9.01 -3.42 9.15
N TYR A 65 -10.02 -2.71 8.66
CA TYR A 65 -10.07 -1.25 8.61
C TYR A 65 -11.18 -0.67 9.47
N GLU A 66 -11.98 -1.50 10.16
CA GLU A 66 -13.22 -1.07 10.82
C GLU A 66 -12.96 0.10 11.78
N LYS A 67 -11.90 -0.01 12.58
CA LYS A 67 -11.50 1.03 13.53
C LYS A 67 -11.16 2.35 12.84
N SER A 68 -10.29 2.33 11.83
CA SER A 68 -9.86 3.55 11.15
C SER A 68 -10.98 4.18 10.32
N GLU A 69 -11.84 3.37 9.70
CA GLU A 69 -13.04 3.84 9.00
C GLU A 69 -14.04 4.51 9.94
N LYS A 70 -14.23 3.96 11.15
CA LYS A 70 -15.08 4.57 12.17
C LYS A 70 -14.53 5.92 12.62
N GLU A 71 -13.24 6.02 12.87
CA GLU A 71 -12.56 7.28 13.24
C GLU A 71 -12.68 8.33 12.11
N ILE A 72 -12.46 7.92 10.86
CA ILE A 72 -12.58 8.79 9.68
C ILE A 72 -14.02 9.24 9.47
N LYS A 73 -15.00 8.36 9.67
CA LYS A 73 -16.42 8.70 9.57
C LYS A 73 -16.81 9.74 10.62
N GLU A 74 -16.42 9.51 11.89
CA GLU A 74 -16.63 10.49 12.96
C GLU A 74 -15.96 11.83 12.63
N ALA A 75 -14.75 11.79 12.06
CA ALA A 75 -14.03 12.99 11.66
C ALA A 75 -14.78 13.80 10.59
N LYS A 76 -15.31 13.13 9.57
CA LYS A 76 -16.12 13.77 8.52
C LYS A 76 -17.43 14.32 9.05
N ASP A 77 -18.09 13.61 9.97
CA ASP A 77 -19.34 14.06 10.59
C ASP A 77 -19.14 15.32 11.47
N LEU A 78 -17.94 15.53 12.00
CA LEU A 78 -17.57 16.68 12.84
C LEU A 78 -16.92 17.83 12.04
N ALA A 79 -16.19 17.53 10.97
CA ALA A 79 -15.44 18.47 10.15
C ALA A 79 -15.45 18.04 8.67
N ASN A 80 -16.17 18.78 7.82
CA ASN A 80 -16.41 18.41 6.43
C ASN A 80 -15.20 18.57 5.49
N ASP A 81 -14.08 19.15 5.93
CA ASP A 81 -12.92 19.45 5.11
C ASP A 81 -11.73 18.48 5.31
N VAL A 82 -11.98 17.35 5.97
CA VAL A 82 -11.00 16.27 6.11
C VAL A 82 -10.78 15.57 4.77
N ILE A 83 -9.54 15.59 4.29
CA ILE A 83 -9.10 14.82 3.13
C ILE A 83 -8.59 13.47 3.62
N VAL A 84 -9.16 12.41 3.06
CA VAL A 84 -8.82 11.03 3.40
C VAL A 84 -8.13 10.41 2.20
N ASP A 85 -6.89 10.00 2.41
CA ASP A 85 -6.19 9.11 1.50
C ASP A 85 -6.67 7.68 1.75
N ARG A 86 -7.41 7.17 0.76
CA ARG A 86 -7.97 5.81 0.75
C ARG A 86 -7.22 4.91 -0.22
N ASP A 87 -6.21 5.43 -0.90
CA ASP A 87 -5.39 4.64 -1.78
C ASP A 87 -4.54 3.73 -0.88
N PHE A 88 -5.08 2.54 -0.60
CA PHE A 88 -4.47 1.60 0.32
C PHE A 88 -3.16 1.11 -0.31
N HIS A 89 -2.05 1.44 0.34
CA HIS A 89 -0.70 1.13 -0.12
C HIS A 89 -0.03 0.16 0.84
N SER A 90 -0.47 -1.10 0.85
CA SER A 90 0.45 -2.15 1.26
C SER A 90 1.47 -2.35 0.13
N ILE A 91 2.75 -2.27 0.45
CA ILE A 91 3.84 -2.58 -0.47
C ILE A 91 4.41 -3.93 -0.07
N VAL A 92 4.68 -4.81 -1.03
CA VAL A 92 5.37 -6.08 -0.77
C VAL A 92 6.71 -6.18 -1.52
N GLY A 93 7.70 -6.72 -0.82
CA GLY A 93 9.01 -7.10 -1.32
C GLY A 93 9.19 -8.60 -1.27
N GLU A 94 10.41 -9.07 -1.50
CA GLU A 94 10.69 -10.50 -1.44
C GLU A 94 10.45 -11.06 -0.03
N ARG A 95 10.65 -10.24 1.01
CA ARG A 95 10.51 -10.62 2.42
C ARG A 95 9.61 -9.72 3.27
N PHE A 96 9.45 -8.45 2.93
CA PHE A 96 8.70 -7.52 3.80
C PHE A 96 7.36 -7.14 3.20
N ILE A 97 6.34 -6.99 4.05
CA ILE A 97 5.11 -6.27 3.73
C ILE A 97 5.14 -4.97 4.52
N ILE A 98 4.79 -3.87 3.88
CA ILE A 98 4.85 -2.53 4.47
C ILE A 98 3.50 -1.86 4.31
N THR A 99 3.01 -1.22 5.36
CA THR A 99 1.88 -0.28 5.30
C THR A 99 2.29 1.06 5.88
N GLN A 100 1.67 2.14 5.43
CA GLN A 100 1.82 3.45 6.06
C GLN A 100 0.48 3.97 6.58
N ASP A 101 0.55 4.77 7.63
CA ASP A 101 -0.58 5.53 8.13
C ASP A 101 -0.12 6.86 8.74
N TYR A 102 -0.92 7.91 8.50
CA TYR A 102 -0.65 9.22 9.06
C TYR A 102 -1.95 9.96 9.40
N ARG A 103 -1.82 10.88 10.35
CA ARG A 103 -2.81 11.89 10.67
C ARG A 103 -2.10 13.22 10.80
N LEU A 104 -2.34 14.13 9.87
CA LEU A 104 -1.58 15.36 9.69
C LEU A 104 -2.50 16.57 9.55
N LYS A 105 -2.04 17.71 10.04
CA LYS A 105 -2.67 19.02 9.89
C LYS A 105 -2.27 19.70 8.58
N SER A 106 -1.13 19.31 8.01
CA SER A 106 -0.57 19.86 6.78
C SER A 106 -0.32 18.77 5.74
N PHE A 107 -0.36 19.13 4.45
CA PHE A 107 -0.19 18.16 3.37
C PHE A 107 1.21 17.53 3.38
N PRO A 108 1.30 16.20 3.37
CA PRO A 108 2.58 15.52 3.28
C PRO A 108 3.15 15.56 1.86
N ARG A 109 2.32 15.79 0.83
CA ARG A 109 2.68 15.75 -0.60
C ARG A 109 2.31 17.00 -1.38
N ARG A 110 2.86 17.14 -2.59
CA ARG A 110 2.37 18.09 -3.60
C ARG A 110 1.05 17.55 -4.15
N MET A 111 -0.01 18.35 -4.09
CA MET A 111 -1.19 18.14 -4.94
C MET A 111 -1.24 19.24 -5.99
N ASN A 112 -1.86 18.95 -7.13
CA ASN A 112 -2.18 19.99 -8.11
C ASN A 112 -2.95 21.11 -7.41
N ALA A 113 -2.43 22.32 -7.52
CA ALA A 113 -2.75 23.50 -6.70
C ALA A 113 -4.20 24.02 -6.86
N SER A 114 -5.09 23.27 -7.53
CA SER A 114 -6.49 23.62 -7.76
C SER A 114 -7.30 23.81 -6.47
N SER A 115 -6.79 23.33 -5.32
CA SER A 115 -7.47 23.46 -4.04
C SER A 115 -7.06 24.65 -3.17
N GLY A 116 -6.14 25.53 -3.60
CA GLY A 116 -5.87 26.87 -3.02
C GLY A 116 -5.64 27.04 -1.50
N GLN A 117 -5.71 25.99 -0.67
CA GLN A 117 -5.90 26.07 0.78
C GLN A 117 -4.90 25.21 1.57
N SER A 118 -3.87 24.72 0.88
CA SER A 118 -3.13 23.56 1.33
C SER A 118 -1.77 23.92 1.90
N LYS A 119 -1.67 24.17 3.21
CA LYS A 119 -0.38 24.33 3.89
C LYS A 119 0.36 23.00 3.82
N PHE A 120 1.55 23.01 3.21
CA PHE A 120 2.41 21.83 3.20
C PHE A 120 3.12 21.64 4.52
N LEU A 121 3.44 20.38 4.84
CA LEU A 121 4.29 20.04 5.98
C LEU A 121 5.61 20.80 5.86
N SER A 122 5.98 21.55 6.90
CA SER A 122 7.12 22.49 6.90
C SER A 122 8.17 22.17 7.97
N THR A 123 7.92 21.14 8.77
CA THR A 123 8.78 20.70 9.86
C THR A 123 8.76 19.17 9.93
N ASN A 124 9.82 18.60 10.51
CA ASN A 124 9.91 17.19 10.88
C ASN A 124 9.60 16.96 12.37
N ILE A 125 9.01 17.95 13.05
CA ILE A 125 8.52 17.83 14.42
C ILE A 125 6.99 17.77 14.32
N PRO A 126 6.35 16.66 14.72
CA PRO A 126 4.89 16.57 14.69
C PRO A 126 4.29 17.57 15.67
N GLU A 127 3.23 18.27 15.26
CA GLU A 127 2.41 19.04 16.19
C GLU A 127 1.56 18.10 17.05
N ASN A 128 1.01 18.61 18.16
CA ASN A 128 0.23 17.79 19.10
C ASN A 128 -0.80 16.91 18.40
N GLY A 129 -0.61 15.59 18.53
CA GLY A 129 -1.45 14.51 18.02
C GLY A 129 -1.32 14.20 16.52
N GLU A 130 -0.41 14.87 15.80
CA GLU A 130 0.06 14.41 14.49
C GLU A 130 0.95 13.18 14.65
N TYR A 131 0.87 12.28 13.67
CA TYR A 131 1.80 11.16 13.54
C TYR A 131 1.94 10.75 12.08
N TRP A 132 3.03 10.06 11.78
CA TRP A 132 3.23 9.38 10.52
C TRP A 132 4.08 8.14 10.77
N ASN A 133 3.48 6.98 10.53
CA ASN A 133 4.06 5.69 10.81
C ASN A 133 4.22 4.86 9.53
N ILE A 134 5.24 4.01 9.56
CA ILE A 134 5.37 2.87 8.65
C ILE A 134 5.39 1.61 9.50
N ASP A 135 4.46 0.70 9.24
CA ASP A 135 4.41 -0.63 9.82
C ASP A 135 5.10 -1.60 8.85
N VAL A 136 6.16 -2.28 9.31
CA VAL A 136 6.93 -3.27 8.55
C VAL A 136 6.71 -4.65 9.14
N TYR A 137 6.19 -5.55 8.32
CA TYR A 137 5.93 -6.95 8.66
C TYR A 137 7.01 -7.84 8.01
N ASP A 138 7.78 -8.54 8.84
CA ASP A 138 8.81 -9.47 8.37
C ASP A 138 8.21 -10.88 8.15
N THR A 139 8.35 -11.41 6.94
CA THR A 139 7.84 -12.73 6.55
C THR A 139 8.86 -13.87 6.70
N LYS A 140 10.07 -13.58 7.20
CA LYS A 140 11.13 -14.60 7.38
C LYS A 140 10.68 -15.78 8.23
N SER A 141 9.91 -15.49 9.29
CA SER A 141 9.36 -16.46 10.23
C SER A 141 7.94 -16.88 9.81
N LYS A 142 7.43 -18.00 10.36
CA LYS A 142 6.02 -18.40 10.15
C LYS A 142 5.03 -17.46 10.86
N ASN A 143 5.51 -16.65 11.79
CA ASN A 143 4.75 -15.58 12.43
C ASN A 143 5.18 -14.23 11.83
N LEU A 144 4.22 -13.41 11.42
CA LEU A 144 4.50 -12.05 10.99
C LEU A 144 4.93 -11.19 12.18
N GLU A 145 6.20 -10.79 12.19
CA GLU A 145 6.72 -9.85 13.17
C GLU A 145 6.53 -8.41 12.67
N LYS A 146 5.78 -7.60 13.43
CA LYS A 146 5.54 -6.20 13.09
C LYS A 146 6.49 -5.27 13.83
N LYS A 147 7.11 -4.35 13.11
CA LYS A 147 7.83 -3.19 13.66
C LYS A 147 7.21 -1.89 13.12
N THR A 148 6.91 -0.96 14.01
CA THR A 148 6.37 0.36 13.65
C THR A 148 7.47 1.41 13.75
N TYR A 149 7.66 2.18 12.69
CA TYR A 149 8.63 3.26 12.60
C TYR A 149 7.95 4.62 12.49
N ASP A 150 8.32 5.54 13.39
CA ASP A 150 7.91 6.94 13.32
C ASP A 150 8.77 7.68 12.28
N ILE A 151 8.13 8.13 11.20
CA ILE A 151 8.81 8.78 10.07
C ILE A 151 9.36 10.15 10.45
N PHE A 152 8.68 10.89 11.33
CA PHE A 152 9.21 12.15 11.83
C PHE A 152 10.48 11.93 12.64
N LYS A 153 10.49 10.90 13.49
CA LYS A 153 11.67 10.54 14.29
C LYS A 153 12.83 10.10 13.40
N LEU A 154 12.61 9.14 12.51
CA LEU A 154 13.66 8.66 11.59
C LEU A 154 14.21 9.79 10.71
N THR A 155 13.34 10.70 10.24
CA THR A 155 13.79 11.87 9.48
C THR A 155 14.74 12.75 10.30
N ARG A 156 14.41 13.04 11.56
CA ARG A 156 15.25 13.88 12.43
C ARG A 156 16.58 13.23 12.76
N GLU A 157 16.58 11.91 12.98
CA GLU A 157 17.79 11.12 13.25
C GLU A 157 18.70 11.05 12.03
N TYR A 158 18.14 10.97 10.83
CA TYR A 158 18.90 10.99 9.59
C TYR A 158 19.43 12.38 9.25
N ASN A 159 18.55 13.38 9.20
CA ASN A 159 18.92 14.77 8.97
C ASN A 159 17.88 15.75 9.52
N LYS A 160 18.27 16.52 10.54
CA LYS A 160 17.39 17.52 11.19
C LYS A 160 16.86 18.60 10.25
N ASP A 161 17.52 18.85 9.12
CA ASP A 161 17.13 19.86 8.13
C ASP A 161 16.19 19.31 7.05
N TYR A 162 15.79 18.05 7.14
CA TYR A 162 14.84 17.42 6.21
C TYR A 162 13.43 17.39 6.78
N ILE A 163 12.45 17.30 5.90
CA ILE A 163 11.02 17.14 6.19
C ILE A 163 10.54 15.91 5.43
N PRO A 164 9.82 14.97 6.07
CA PRO A 164 9.26 13.83 5.36
C PRO A 164 8.28 14.32 4.30
N PHE A 165 8.36 13.72 3.13
CA PHE A 165 7.58 14.14 2.00
C PHE A 165 6.95 12.92 1.36
N ASP A 166 5.62 12.90 1.38
CA ASP A 166 4.88 11.85 0.74
C ASP A 166 4.89 12.20 -0.73
N MET A 167 5.27 11.26 -1.56
CA MET A 167 5.03 11.34 -2.98
C MET A 167 4.18 10.12 -3.22
N ALA A 168 2.86 10.27 -3.14
CA ALA A 168 1.94 9.15 -3.35
C ALA A 168 2.17 8.45 -4.70
N GLU A 169 2.70 9.17 -5.71
CA GLU A 169 3.16 8.60 -7.00
C GLU A 169 4.43 7.77 -6.88
N ILE A 170 5.21 7.93 -5.82
CA ILE A 170 6.46 7.19 -5.57
C ILE A 170 6.16 6.05 -4.60
N SER A 171 5.35 6.21 -3.55
CA SER A 171 4.94 5.08 -2.69
C SER A 171 4.11 4.02 -3.43
N THR A 172 3.38 4.40 -4.47
CA THR A 172 2.70 3.45 -5.38
C THR A 172 3.62 2.79 -6.40
N VAL A 173 4.82 3.33 -6.64
CA VAL A 173 5.64 2.98 -7.81
C VAL A 173 7.07 2.53 -7.46
N THR A 174 7.63 2.84 -6.28
CA THR A 174 9.02 2.48 -5.93
C THR A 174 9.17 1.12 -5.28
N GLY A 175 8.09 0.52 -4.78
CA GLY A 175 8.13 -0.79 -4.15
C GLY A 175 9.20 -0.90 -3.05
N ILE A 176 9.51 -2.14 -2.67
CA ILE A 176 10.72 -2.47 -1.92
C ILE A 176 11.83 -2.79 -2.93
N TYR A 177 12.99 -2.15 -2.75
CA TYR A 177 14.20 -2.39 -3.54
C TYR A 177 15.07 -3.46 -2.88
N THR A 178 15.42 -4.51 -3.62
CA THR A 178 16.26 -5.60 -3.12
C THR A 178 17.64 -5.53 -3.77
N ASP A 179 18.69 -5.48 -2.94
CA ASP A 179 20.08 -5.53 -3.39
C ASP A 179 20.84 -6.61 -2.64
N GLN A 180 21.30 -7.62 -3.37
CA GLN A 180 22.00 -8.79 -2.82
C GLN A 180 21.27 -9.44 -1.62
N GLY A 181 19.93 -9.51 -1.68
CA GLY A 181 19.09 -10.09 -0.63
C GLY A 181 18.81 -9.17 0.56
N HIS A 182 19.24 -7.91 0.51
CA HIS A 182 18.85 -6.88 1.48
C HIS A 182 17.78 -5.96 0.91
N ASP A 183 16.72 -5.76 1.68
CA ASP A 183 15.57 -4.97 1.27
C ASP A 183 15.61 -3.55 1.85
N TYR A 184 15.33 -2.59 0.97
CA TYR A 184 15.33 -1.16 1.26
C TYR A 184 14.01 -0.55 0.81
N LEU A 185 13.46 0.35 1.61
CA LEU A 185 12.34 1.20 1.20
C LEU A 185 12.86 2.59 0.83
N PRO A 186 12.75 3.02 -0.44
CA PRO A 186 13.00 4.40 -0.81
C PRO A 186 11.99 5.34 -0.14
N VAL A 187 12.47 6.38 0.55
CA VAL A 187 11.66 7.41 1.18
C VAL A 187 12.11 8.78 0.68
N VAL A 188 11.14 9.68 0.50
CA VAL A 188 11.38 11.01 -0.05
C VAL A 188 11.35 12.07 1.06
N PHE A 189 12.28 13.00 0.95
CA PHE A 189 12.42 14.17 1.80
C PHE A 189 12.45 15.45 0.99
N VAL A 190 12.22 16.56 1.68
CA VAL A 190 12.52 17.90 1.18
C VAL A 190 13.28 18.68 2.24
N LYS A 191 14.12 19.63 1.80
CA LYS A 191 14.87 20.48 2.74
C LYS A 191 13.96 21.51 3.42
N LYS A 192 14.16 21.74 4.71
CA LYS A 192 13.54 22.84 5.46
C LYS A 192 13.78 24.18 4.74
N GLY A 193 12.74 25.00 4.68
CA GLY A 193 12.79 26.28 3.98
C GLY A 193 12.64 26.21 2.46
N ASP A 194 12.62 25.01 1.83
CA ASP A 194 12.19 24.87 0.43
C ASP A 194 10.68 25.05 0.33
N LYS A 195 10.26 26.32 0.31
CA LYS A 195 8.85 26.73 0.25
C LYS A 195 8.10 26.14 -0.94
N LYS A 196 8.83 25.82 -2.02
CA LYS A 196 8.24 25.26 -3.24
C LYS A 196 8.40 23.74 -3.29
N LYS A 197 9.09 23.09 -2.33
CA LYS A 197 9.37 21.64 -2.26
C LYS A 197 9.91 21.07 -3.57
N LYS A 198 10.76 21.83 -4.28
CA LYS A 198 11.18 21.62 -5.69
C LYS A 198 12.19 20.52 -5.90
N LYS A 199 12.95 20.18 -4.87
CA LYS A 199 14.02 19.20 -4.97
C LYS A 199 13.72 18.05 -4.00
N PRO A 200 13.08 16.96 -4.46
CA PRO A 200 13.00 15.76 -3.65
C PRO A 200 14.42 15.27 -3.36
N ILE A 201 14.61 14.74 -2.16
CA ILE A 201 15.83 14.07 -1.72
C ILE A 201 15.42 12.64 -1.42
N PHE A 202 16.08 11.68 -2.04
CA PHE A 202 15.78 10.27 -1.83
C PHE A 202 16.71 9.70 -0.76
N ALA A 203 16.20 8.77 0.02
CA ALA A 203 16.98 8.03 1.00
C ALA A 203 16.46 6.60 1.09
N LEU A 204 17.31 5.69 1.54
CA LEU A 204 16.98 4.29 1.63
C LEU A 204 16.79 3.91 3.08
N LEU A 205 15.56 3.54 3.47
CA LEU A 205 15.32 2.91 4.76
C LEU A 205 15.72 1.44 4.67
N ASP A 206 16.80 1.06 5.34
CA ASP A 206 17.16 -0.35 5.53
C ASP A 206 16.11 -1.02 6.43
N LEU A 207 15.34 -1.95 5.88
CA LEU A 207 14.18 -2.53 6.57
C LEU A 207 14.56 -3.50 7.69
N GLU A 208 15.75 -4.09 7.62
CA GLU A 208 16.28 -4.94 8.68
C GLU A 208 16.79 -4.10 9.87
N LYS A 209 17.52 -3.03 9.57
CA LYS A 209 18.14 -2.17 10.59
C LYS A 209 17.20 -1.08 11.11
N GLY A 210 16.16 -0.72 10.36
CA GLY A 210 15.22 0.33 10.73
C GLY A 210 15.83 1.74 10.73
N LYS A 211 16.80 2.00 9.84
CA LYS A 211 17.48 3.30 9.73
C LYS A 211 17.80 3.66 8.29
N PHE A 212 17.89 4.96 8.02
CA PHE A 212 18.30 5.45 6.72
C PHE A 212 19.78 5.20 6.45
N VAL A 213 20.10 4.85 5.21
CA VAL A 213 21.45 4.67 4.68
C VAL A 213 21.61 5.41 3.36
N GLU A 214 22.82 5.89 3.08
CA GLU A 214 23.15 6.57 1.82
C GLU A 214 23.38 5.59 0.66
N LYS A 215 23.80 4.35 0.98
CA LYS A 215 24.15 3.33 0.01
C LYS A 215 23.66 1.95 0.45
N THR A 216 23.33 1.11 -0.54
CA THR A 216 23.06 -0.31 -0.34
C THR A 216 24.35 -1.11 -0.12
N VAL A 217 24.21 -2.40 0.15
CA VAL A 217 25.35 -3.32 0.31
C VAL A 217 26.26 -3.39 -0.92
N SER A 218 25.74 -3.28 -2.15
CA SER A 218 26.58 -3.23 -3.36
C SER A 218 27.13 -1.83 -3.68
N GLY A 219 26.83 -0.83 -2.85
CA GLY A 219 27.30 0.54 -3.02
C GLY A 219 26.42 1.44 -3.88
N LYS A 220 25.24 0.97 -4.29
CA LYS A 220 24.27 1.77 -5.04
C LYS A 220 23.66 2.87 -4.18
N THR A 221 23.51 4.06 -4.72
CA THR A 221 22.91 5.20 -4.03
C THR A 221 21.42 5.34 -4.34
N ASP A 222 20.76 6.28 -3.67
CA ASP A 222 19.42 6.72 -4.01
C ASP A 222 19.27 7.09 -5.49
N ILE A 223 20.25 7.73 -6.13
CA ILE A 223 20.26 8.02 -7.59
C ILE A 223 20.23 6.73 -8.44
N ASP A 224 20.92 5.68 -8.02
CA ASP A 224 20.86 4.38 -8.69
C ASP A 224 19.50 3.68 -8.49
N ILE A 225 18.73 4.13 -7.47
CA ILE A 225 17.46 3.55 -6.99
C ILE A 225 16.26 4.47 -7.29
N GLU A 226 16.48 5.70 -7.73
CA GLU A 226 15.47 6.61 -8.29
C GLU A 226 14.96 6.05 -9.63
N TYR A 227 15.74 5.16 -10.25
CA TYR A 227 15.53 4.63 -11.60
C TYR A 227 14.99 3.20 -11.75
N PRO A 228 15.08 2.27 -10.78
CA PRO A 228 14.29 1.03 -10.76
C PRO A 228 12.80 1.28 -10.46
N TYR A 229 12.35 2.54 -10.50
CA TYR A 229 10.94 2.99 -10.58
C TYR A 229 10.04 2.12 -11.49
N GLN A 230 10.59 1.24 -12.35
CA GLN A 230 9.81 0.32 -13.20
C GLN A 230 10.36 -1.12 -13.30
N GLU A 231 11.11 -1.64 -12.33
CA GLU A 231 11.21 -3.11 -12.16
C GLU A 231 9.83 -3.73 -11.85
N PHE A 232 8.85 -2.89 -11.47
CA PHE A 232 7.41 -3.14 -11.52
C PHE A 232 6.88 -3.67 -12.88
N LYS A 233 7.71 -3.77 -13.93
CA LYS A 233 7.33 -4.21 -15.29
C LYS A 233 7.77 -5.62 -15.69
N LEU A 234 8.20 -6.48 -14.76
CA LEU A 234 8.05 -7.93 -14.98
C LEU A 234 6.61 -8.36 -14.63
N GLN A 235 5.65 -7.71 -15.29
CA GLN A 235 4.26 -8.17 -15.27
C GLN A 235 4.02 -8.95 -16.55
N LEU A 236 3.00 -9.81 -16.50
CA LEU A 236 2.44 -10.47 -17.66
C LEU A 236 1.64 -9.45 -18.49
N TYR A 237 2.31 -8.38 -18.93
CA TYR A 237 1.68 -7.27 -19.66
C TYR A 237 1.34 -7.64 -21.10
N ASN A 238 0.28 -7.01 -21.62
CA ASN A 238 -0.17 -7.08 -23.01
C ASN A 238 -0.48 -8.51 -23.47
N LEU A 239 -1.15 -9.28 -22.62
CA LEU A 239 -1.67 -10.60 -22.97
C LEU A 239 -3.20 -10.63 -22.79
N PRO A 240 -3.99 -9.95 -23.64
CA PRO A 240 -5.42 -9.76 -23.42
C PRO A 240 -6.19 -11.08 -23.22
N ALA A 241 -5.85 -12.11 -24.02
CA ALA A 241 -6.48 -13.43 -23.89
C ALA A 241 -6.16 -14.13 -22.56
N LEU A 242 -5.02 -13.83 -21.93
CA LEU A 242 -4.73 -14.31 -20.58
C LEU A 242 -5.54 -13.51 -19.55
N ASP A 243 -5.56 -12.19 -19.69
CA ASP A 243 -6.33 -11.28 -18.82
C ASP A 243 -7.82 -11.65 -18.80
N ASP A 244 -8.43 -11.85 -19.97
CA ASP A 244 -9.83 -12.28 -20.13
C ASP A 244 -10.11 -13.59 -19.38
N LYS A 245 -9.17 -14.54 -19.41
CA LYS A 245 -9.30 -15.83 -18.70
C LYS A 245 -9.16 -15.68 -17.19
N LEU A 246 -8.27 -14.81 -16.73
CA LEU A 246 -8.16 -14.49 -15.31
C LEU A 246 -9.47 -13.85 -14.83
N GLU A 247 -9.98 -12.85 -15.55
CA GLU A 247 -11.21 -12.14 -15.23
C GLU A 247 -12.42 -13.08 -15.21
N ALA A 248 -12.55 -13.96 -16.21
CA ALA A 248 -13.60 -14.97 -16.26
C ALA A 248 -13.60 -15.94 -15.05
N ASN A 249 -12.47 -16.04 -14.35
CA ASN A 249 -12.33 -16.84 -13.13
C ASN A 249 -12.31 -15.99 -11.85
N ASN A 250 -12.66 -14.70 -11.95
CA ASN A 250 -12.64 -13.73 -10.84
C ASN A 250 -11.24 -13.58 -10.22
N ILE A 251 -10.22 -13.61 -11.07
CA ILE A 251 -8.83 -13.42 -10.69
C ILE A 251 -8.32 -12.20 -11.43
N SER A 252 -7.57 -11.35 -10.73
CA SER A 252 -6.76 -10.33 -11.37
C SER A 252 -5.39 -10.30 -10.72
N TYR A 253 -4.43 -9.70 -11.40
CA TYR A 253 -3.05 -9.64 -10.96
C TYR A 253 -2.47 -8.26 -11.26
N MET A 254 -1.64 -7.76 -10.36
CA MET A 254 -0.92 -6.50 -10.51
C MET A 254 0.41 -6.64 -9.79
N GLY A 255 1.55 -6.57 -10.49
CA GLY A 255 2.87 -6.62 -9.87
C GLY A 255 3.09 -7.83 -8.95
N GLU A 256 3.09 -7.65 -7.64
CA GLU A 256 3.29 -8.70 -6.66
C GLU A 256 1.99 -9.09 -5.93
N TYR A 257 0.85 -8.68 -6.48
CA TYR A 257 -0.48 -8.86 -5.90
C TYR A 257 -1.34 -9.74 -6.81
N ILE A 258 -1.96 -10.77 -6.23
CA ILE A 258 -3.06 -11.51 -6.85
C ILE A 258 -4.34 -11.17 -6.09
N PHE A 259 -5.37 -10.75 -6.81
CA PHE A 259 -6.67 -10.44 -6.25
C PHE A 259 -7.68 -11.48 -6.72
N PHE A 260 -8.38 -12.06 -5.75
CA PHE A 260 -9.51 -12.94 -5.97
C PHE A 260 -10.78 -12.13 -5.72
N THR A 261 -11.49 -11.80 -6.77
CA THR A 261 -12.62 -10.87 -6.73
C THR A 261 -13.92 -11.59 -6.36
N LYS A 262 -14.97 -10.80 -6.15
CA LYS A 262 -16.30 -11.31 -5.77
C LYS A 262 -16.82 -12.28 -6.83
N GLY A 263 -16.86 -13.56 -6.48
CA GLY A 263 -17.29 -14.62 -7.40
C GLY A 263 -16.26 -15.73 -7.55
N PHE A 264 -15.03 -15.52 -7.05
CA PHE A 264 -13.99 -16.55 -7.05
C PHE A 264 -14.48 -17.87 -6.45
N ASP A 265 -14.24 -18.93 -7.22
CA ASP A 265 -14.53 -20.35 -7.01
C ASP A 265 -15.26 -20.71 -5.72
N LYS A 266 -16.59 -20.65 -5.75
CA LYS A 266 -17.45 -21.11 -4.64
C LYS A 266 -17.59 -22.63 -4.56
N THR A 267 -17.05 -23.38 -5.54
CA THR A 267 -17.22 -24.83 -5.65
C THR A 267 -15.99 -25.62 -5.19
N ALA A 268 -14.95 -24.94 -4.70
CA ALA A 268 -13.70 -25.52 -4.20
C ALA A 268 -12.97 -26.40 -5.23
N SER A 269 -13.11 -26.07 -6.52
CA SER A 269 -12.52 -26.79 -7.64
C SER A 269 -11.06 -26.41 -7.92
N SER A 270 -10.65 -25.23 -7.47
CA SER A 270 -9.32 -24.66 -7.63
C SER A 270 -8.21 -25.45 -6.93
N LEU A 271 -7.00 -25.35 -7.46
CA LEU A 271 -5.79 -25.89 -6.84
C LEU A 271 -5.53 -25.29 -5.46
N LEU A 272 -5.91 -24.03 -5.24
CA LEU A 272 -5.83 -23.37 -3.94
C LEU A 272 -6.69 -24.09 -2.90
N ALA A 273 -7.95 -24.43 -3.23
CA ALA A 273 -8.82 -25.18 -2.32
C ALA A 273 -8.25 -26.56 -1.96
N LYS A 274 -7.68 -27.26 -2.95
CA LYS A 274 -7.13 -28.61 -2.77
C LYS A 274 -5.81 -28.63 -2.01
N LYS A 275 -4.88 -27.74 -2.36
CA LYS A 275 -3.48 -27.77 -1.88
C LYS A 275 -3.24 -26.83 -0.70
N GLU A 276 -4.00 -25.74 -0.61
CA GLU A 276 -3.82 -24.67 0.37
C GLU A 276 -5.16 -24.28 1.02
N PRO A 277 -5.90 -25.23 1.62
CA PRO A 277 -7.29 -25.04 2.05
C PRO A 277 -7.47 -23.89 3.04
N LYS A 278 -6.49 -23.64 3.91
CA LYS A 278 -6.54 -22.51 4.85
C LYS A 278 -6.49 -21.15 4.14
N ALA A 279 -5.64 -21.04 3.12
CA ALA A 279 -5.53 -19.81 2.34
C ALA A 279 -6.76 -19.60 1.45
N TYR A 280 -7.29 -20.69 0.90
CA TYR A 280 -8.56 -20.68 0.18
C TYR A 280 -9.72 -20.16 1.05
N GLU A 281 -9.86 -20.67 2.28
CA GLU A 281 -10.93 -20.20 3.19
C GLU A 281 -10.76 -18.72 3.56
N LEU A 282 -9.52 -18.24 3.73
CA LEU A 282 -9.28 -16.80 3.91
C LEU A 282 -9.75 -16.01 2.68
N ILE A 283 -9.32 -16.37 1.47
CA ILE A 283 -9.74 -15.68 0.24
C ILE A 283 -11.26 -15.68 0.07
N LYS A 284 -11.91 -16.82 0.34
CA LYS A 284 -13.36 -17.00 0.22
C LYS A 284 -14.17 -16.10 1.18
N SER A 285 -13.60 -15.65 2.30
CA SER A 285 -14.27 -14.69 3.17
C SER A 285 -14.55 -13.36 2.47
N GLY A 286 -13.83 -13.04 1.39
CA GLY A 286 -14.10 -11.94 0.45
C GLY A 286 -13.83 -10.53 0.99
N GLU A 287 -13.52 -10.37 2.27
CA GLU A 287 -13.31 -9.08 2.90
C GLU A 287 -11.82 -8.70 2.89
N HIS A 288 -11.45 -7.68 2.10
CA HIS A 288 -10.14 -7.01 2.19
C HIS A 288 -8.92 -7.94 2.14
N ASN A 289 -9.06 -9.09 1.45
CA ASN A 289 -8.02 -10.09 1.32
C ASN A 289 -7.10 -9.76 0.17
N ILE A 290 -5.78 -9.82 0.41
CA ILE A 290 -4.77 -9.65 -0.63
C ILE A 290 -3.84 -10.86 -0.59
N PHE A 291 -3.62 -11.49 -1.74
CA PHE A 291 -2.57 -12.47 -1.90
C PHE A 291 -1.31 -11.73 -2.36
N TYR A 292 -0.30 -11.72 -1.50
CA TYR A 292 1.03 -11.20 -1.81
C TYR A 292 1.98 -12.30 -2.28
N LEU A 293 2.70 -12.01 -3.36
CA LEU A 293 3.84 -12.80 -3.81
C LEU A 293 5.08 -12.38 -3.01
N LEU A 294 5.71 -13.36 -2.36
CA LEU A 294 7.02 -13.24 -1.71
C LEU A 294 8.07 -13.92 -2.61
N GLY A 295 9.35 -13.59 -2.44
CA GLY A 295 10.45 -14.08 -3.29
C GLY A 295 10.77 -13.23 -4.53
N ASP A 296 11.69 -13.73 -5.37
CA ASP A 296 12.29 -12.96 -6.48
C ASP A 296 11.22 -12.51 -7.49
N LYS A 297 11.06 -11.18 -7.58
CA LYS A 297 10.08 -10.51 -8.44
C LYS A 297 10.31 -10.79 -9.94
N ARG A 298 11.46 -11.34 -10.30
CA ARG A 298 11.86 -11.61 -11.69
C ARG A 298 11.59 -13.03 -12.16
N ASP A 299 11.25 -13.94 -11.24
CA ASP A 299 10.93 -15.31 -11.59
C ASP A 299 9.50 -15.42 -12.15
N ILE A 300 9.38 -15.37 -13.48
CA ILE A 300 8.10 -15.49 -14.18
C ILE A 300 7.47 -16.87 -13.96
N SER A 301 8.27 -17.94 -13.92
CA SER A 301 7.77 -19.30 -13.69
C SER A 301 7.12 -19.40 -12.31
N TYR A 302 7.75 -18.83 -11.29
CA TYR A 302 7.19 -18.72 -9.95
C TYR A 302 5.84 -17.97 -9.95
N LYS A 303 5.76 -16.80 -10.60
CA LYS A 303 4.51 -16.02 -10.69
C LYS A 303 3.37 -16.82 -11.33
N ILE A 304 3.65 -17.49 -12.45
CA ILE A 304 2.69 -18.35 -13.15
C ILE A 304 2.19 -19.47 -12.22
N GLN A 305 3.10 -20.12 -11.50
CA GLN A 305 2.75 -21.18 -10.58
C GLN A 305 1.83 -20.71 -9.43
N MET A 306 1.91 -19.43 -9.03
CA MET A 306 1.03 -18.84 -8.02
C MET A 306 -0.33 -18.47 -8.61
N ILE A 307 -0.36 -17.86 -9.79
CA ILE A 307 -1.62 -17.57 -10.52
C ILE A 307 -2.43 -18.85 -10.77
N LYS A 308 -1.75 -19.94 -11.17
CA LYS A 308 -2.40 -21.24 -11.41
C LYS A 308 -3.10 -21.82 -10.18
N LEU A 309 -2.76 -21.40 -8.95
CA LEU A 309 -3.49 -21.84 -7.76
C LEU A 309 -4.98 -21.47 -7.84
N GLY A 310 -5.32 -20.37 -8.51
CA GLY A 310 -6.72 -19.96 -8.69
C GLY A 310 -7.54 -20.85 -9.63
N PHE A 311 -6.90 -21.77 -10.36
CA PHE A 311 -7.57 -22.59 -11.38
C PHE A 311 -7.69 -24.05 -10.97
N PRO A 312 -8.65 -24.80 -11.53
CA PRO A 312 -8.68 -26.25 -11.41
C PRO A 312 -7.38 -26.93 -11.84
N GLU A 313 -7.15 -28.11 -11.29
CA GLU A 313 -6.00 -28.92 -11.68
C GLU A 313 -6.07 -29.32 -13.16
N GLY A 314 -4.96 -29.17 -13.88
CA GLY A 314 -4.90 -29.44 -15.32
C GLY A 314 -5.41 -28.31 -16.22
N SER A 315 -5.87 -27.18 -15.66
CA SER A 315 -6.25 -26.02 -16.46
C SER A 315 -5.08 -25.48 -17.28
N ASN A 316 -5.32 -25.27 -18.57
CA ASN A 316 -4.37 -24.64 -19.49
C ASN A 316 -4.77 -23.18 -19.74
N ILE A 317 -4.30 -22.30 -18.86
CA ILE A 317 -4.58 -20.85 -18.95
C ILE A 317 -3.91 -20.20 -20.16
N PHE A 318 -2.86 -20.80 -20.71
CA PHE A 318 -2.05 -20.26 -21.82
C PHE A 318 -2.54 -20.63 -23.22
N LYS A 319 -3.47 -21.57 -23.34
CA LYS A 319 -4.00 -21.98 -24.65
C LYS A 319 -4.56 -20.78 -25.42
N ASP A 320 -4.20 -20.61 -26.69
CA ASP A 320 -4.70 -19.53 -27.55
C ASP A 320 -4.38 -18.12 -27.02
N VAL A 321 -3.35 -18.00 -26.18
CA VAL A 321 -2.79 -16.68 -25.80
C VAL A 321 -1.84 -16.23 -26.90
N THR A 322 -1.99 -15.00 -27.36
CA THR A 322 -1.04 -14.39 -28.29
C THR A 322 0.04 -13.65 -27.50
N ILE A 323 1.30 -13.99 -27.74
CA ILE A 323 2.47 -13.22 -27.31
C ILE A 323 2.83 -12.28 -28.47
N PRO A 324 2.69 -10.95 -28.28
CA PRO A 324 3.12 -9.98 -29.29
C PRO A 324 4.63 -10.05 -29.56
N ALA A 325 5.03 -9.63 -30.77
CA ALA A 325 6.43 -9.65 -31.19
C ALA A 325 7.36 -8.89 -30.23
N GLU A 326 6.91 -7.76 -29.70
CA GLU A 326 7.63 -6.92 -28.75
C GLU A 326 7.86 -7.57 -27.37
N ASN A 327 7.05 -8.57 -27.02
CA ASN A 327 7.07 -9.34 -25.78
C ASN A 327 7.62 -10.76 -26.00
N SER A 328 8.20 -11.04 -27.16
CA SER A 328 8.78 -12.33 -27.50
C SER A 328 10.31 -12.32 -27.43
N GLN A 329 10.92 -13.50 -27.23
CA GLN A 329 12.36 -13.69 -27.23
C GLN A 329 12.99 -13.48 -28.62
N ASP A 330 12.26 -13.86 -29.68
CA ASP A 330 12.75 -13.90 -31.06
C ASP A 330 12.21 -12.77 -31.95
N GLY A 331 11.42 -11.85 -31.37
CA GLY A 331 10.85 -10.71 -32.08
C GLY A 331 9.69 -11.06 -33.01
N LYS A 332 9.01 -12.19 -32.80
CA LYS A 332 7.87 -12.65 -33.60
C LYS A 332 6.63 -12.83 -32.74
N GLU A 333 5.47 -12.66 -33.36
CA GLU A 333 4.21 -12.99 -32.71
C GLU A 333 4.05 -14.51 -32.63
N HIS A 334 3.62 -15.01 -31.47
CA HIS A 334 3.34 -16.43 -31.24
C HIS A 334 1.95 -16.61 -30.64
N VAL A 335 1.11 -17.43 -31.27
CA VAL A 335 -0.11 -17.96 -30.63
C VAL A 335 0.26 -19.27 -29.95
N ILE A 336 0.36 -19.23 -28.63
CA ILE A 336 0.85 -20.36 -27.85
C ILE A 336 -0.28 -21.30 -27.43
N GLN A 337 0.06 -22.57 -27.25
CA GLN A 337 -0.90 -23.63 -26.91
C GLN A 337 -0.75 -24.13 -25.47
N ASN A 338 0.34 -23.82 -24.78
CA ASN A 338 0.62 -24.34 -23.44
C ASN A 338 1.66 -23.47 -22.70
N GLU A 339 1.88 -23.80 -21.43
CA GLU A 339 2.84 -23.12 -20.55
C GLU A 339 4.30 -23.27 -21.02
N GLU A 340 4.65 -24.39 -21.63
CA GLU A 340 6.01 -24.66 -22.10
C GLU A 340 6.38 -23.72 -23.26
N GLU A 341 5.44 -23.51 -24.19
CA GLU A 341 5.55 -22.50 -25.25
C GLU A 341 5.55 -21.08 -24.68
N PHE A 342 4.74 -20.79 -23.65
CA PHE A 342 4.78 -19.50 -22.98
C PHE A 342 6.18 -19.20 -22.43
N LEU A 343 6.75 -20.11 -21.63
CA LEU A 343 8.06 -19.94 -21.02
C LEU A 343 9.19 -19.88 -22.06
N ARG A 344 9.02 -20.55 -23.21
CA ARG A 344 9.97 -20.54 -24.30
C ARG A 344 9.98 -19.21 -25.07
N TYR A 345 8.81 -18.68 -25.39
CA TYR A 345 8.69 -17.52 -26.29
C TYR A 345 8.55 -16.21 -25.56
N TYR A 346 7.98 -16.19 -24.36
CA TYR A 346 7.76 -14.95 -23.63
C TYR A 346 9.07 -14.33 -23.16
N LYS A 347 9.20 -13.04 -23.39
CA LYS A 347 10.25 -12.19 -22.86
C LYS A 347 9.61 -11.01 -22.18
N ALA A 348 9.74 -10.98 -20.87
CA ALA A 348 9.37 -9.80 -20.13
C ALA A 348 10.33 -8.64 -20.50
N LYS A 349 9.77 -7.52 -20.96
CA LYS A 349 10.55 -6.38 -21.46
C LYS A 349 10.30 -5.15 -20.58
N ILE A 350 11.37 -4.41 -20.33
CA ILE A 350 11.30 -3.08 -19.74
C ILE A 350 10.87 -2.11 -20.85
N SER A 351 9.81 -1.32 -20.64
CA SER A 351 9.23 -0.49 -21.72
C SER A 351 10.23 0.49 -22.34
N GLU A 352 10.17 0.74 -23.65
CA GLU A 352 11.11 1.64 -24.35
C GLU A 352 10.97 3.11 -23.94
N ASP A 353 9.75 3.57 -23.63
CA ASP A 353 9.50 4.91 -23.06
C ASP A 353 10.29 5.15 -21.77
N PHE A 354 10.51 4.08 -20.99
CA PHE A 354 11.34 4.13 -19.79
C PHE A 354 12.82 4.30 -20.12
N LEU A 355 13.35 3.54 -21.09
CA LEU A 355 14.76 3.67 -21.50
C LEU A 355 15.06 5.08 -22.02
N LYS A 356 14.12 5.67 -22.77
CA LYS A 356 14.24 7.04 -23.28
C LYS A 356 14.17 8.09 -22.17
N PHE A 357 13.22 7.97 -21.24
CA PHE A 357 13.12 8.84 -20.06
C PHE A 357 14.40 8.82 -19.19
N VAL A 358 15.02 7.64 -19.00
CA VAL A 358 16.29 7.48 -18.27
C VAL A 358 17.41 8.27 -18.93
N GLN A 359 17.54 8.16 -20.26
CA GLN A 359 18.61 8.81 -21.01
C GLN A 359 18.52 10.34 -20.95
N GLU A 360 17.32 10.90 -21.10
CA GLU A 360 17.10 12.37 -21.14
C GLU A 360 17.42 13.09 -19.82
N ARG A 361 17.36 12.37 -18.69
CA ARG A 361 17.59 12.91 -17.35
C ARG A 361 18.99 12.66 -16.80
N LYS A 362 19.70 11.61 -17.24
CA LYS A 362 21.14 11.43 -16.93
C LYS A 362 22.01 12.51 -17.58
N THR A 363 21.52 13.15 -18.64
CA THR A 363 22.19 14.23 -19.38
C THR A 363 21.86 15.64 -18.86
N LYS A 364 21.11 15.78 -17.77
CA LYS A 364 20.79 17.05 -17.10
C LYS A 364 21.30 17.04 -15.66
#